data_AF-A0A6G0S667-F1
#
_entry.id   AF-A0A6G0S667-F1
#
_cell.length_a   1.000
_cell.length_b   1.000
_cell.length_c   1.000
_cell.angle_alpha   90.00
_cell.angle_beta   90.00
_cell.angle_gamma   90.00
#
_symmetry.space_group_name_H-M   'P 1'
#
loop_
_entity.id
_entity.type
_entity.pdbx_description
1 polymer ?
#
loop_
_entity_poly.entity_id
_entity_poly.type
_entity_poly.pdbx_seq_one_letter_code
_entity_poly.pdbx_strand_id
1 'polypeptide(L)'
;MSSSISISSWHKQQVLRWIEDEGGQVPTRAIRHFRAQGLILDGGSVRQWWHNRKKLLAADPSMRRLSGSGRHPISAAMEDALYDEIVAKRLRKEKATRAWMHMARVIYASHHDDDAVLGGFADSPHWITGFMRRYGLSLRRRTNLTILTGETLVERAVS
;
A
#
# COMPACT_ATOMS: atom_id res chain seq x y z
N MET A 1 20.73 10.80 -20.39
CA MET A 1 20.06 10.30 -19.16
C MET A 1 19.18 11.44 -18.64
N SER A 2 17.89 11.48 -19.00
CA SER A 2 17.00 12.54 -18.49
C SER A 2 16.45 12.09 -17.15
N SER A 3 17.00 12.64 -16.07
CA SER A 3 16.46 12.54 -14.72
C SER A 3 15.02 13.09 -14.75
N SER A 4 14.02 12.20 -14.64
CA SER A 4 12.62 12.59 -14.55
C SER A 4 12.42 13.44 -13.30
N ILE A 5 12.33 14.77 -13.47
CA ILE A 5 11.97 15.69 -12.38
C ILE A 5 10.59 15.26 -11.87
N SER A 6 10.53 14.84 -10.61
CA SER A 6 9.28 14.41 -9.98
C SER A 6 8.38 15.61 -9.76
N ILE A 7 7.44 15.84 -10.68
CA ILE A 7 6.44 16.91 -10.59
C ILE A 7 5.53 16.65 -9.38
N SER A 8 5.37 17.66 -8.51
CA SER A 8 4.56 17.58 -7.30
C SER A 8 3.06 17.44 -7.61
N SER A 9 2.30 16.84 -6.68
CA SER A 9 0.85 16.67 -6.84
C SER A 9 0.11 18.01 -6.98
N TRP A 10 0.57 19.04 -6.25
CA TRP A 10 0.10 20.41 -6.43
C TRP A 10 0.25 20.94 -7.86
N HIS A 11 1.43 20.78 -8.48
CA HIS A 11 1.64 21.19 -9.88
C HIS A 11 0.75 20.40 -10.84
N LYS A 12 0.54 19.09 -10.59
CA LYS A 12 -0.39 18.29 -11.40
C LYS A 12 -1.81 18.84 -11.31
N GLN A 13 -2.26 19.22 -10.12
CA GLN A 13 -3.59 19.81 -9.94
C GLN A 13 -3.72 21.17 -10.63
N GLN A 14 -2.69 22.02 -10.56
CA GLN A 14 -2.67 23.28 -11.30
C GLN A 14 -2.81 23.07 -12.80
N VAL A 15 -2.04 22.14 -13.36
CA VAL A 15 -2.14 21.78 -14.79
C VAL A 15 -3.54 21.30 -15.14
N LEU A 16 -4.15 20.46 -14.31
CA LEU A 16 -5.50 19.94 -14.54
C LEU A 16 -6.57 21.03 -14.50
N ARG A 17 -6.50 21.94 -13.51
CA ARG A 17 -7.42 23.09 -13.42
C ARG A 17 -7.30 24.00 -14.63
N TRP A 18 -6.07 24.32 -15.03
CA TRP A 18 -5.84 25.13 -16.23
C TRP A 18 -6.42 24.46 -17.49
N ILE A 19 -6.27 23.14 -17.65
CA ILE A 19 -6.87 22.41 -18.79
C ILE A 19 -8.40 22.53 -18.79
N GLU A 20 -9.03 22.49 -17.60
CA GLU A 20 -10.47 22.56 -17.42
C GLU A 20 -11.03 23.97 -17.68
N ASP A 21 -10.38 25.00 -17.14
CA ASP A 21 -10.86 26.38 -17.17
C ASP A 21 -10.46 27.14 -18.45
N GLU A 22 -9.19 27.01 -18.87
CA GLU A 22 -8.60 27.81 -19.98
C GLU A 22 -8.20 26.95 -21.19
N GLY A 23 -7.81 25.70 -20.94
CA GLY A 23 -7.31 24.78 -21.96
C GLY A 23 -8.41 24.20 -22.86
N GLY A 24 -9.68 24.52 -22.62
CA GLY A 24 -10.82 23.99 -23.36
C GLY A 24 -10.89 22.47 -23.32
N GLN A 25 -10.47 21.86 -22.19
CA GLN A 25 -10.43 20.42 -21.99
C GLN A 25 -9.48 19.65 -22.92
N VAL A 26 -8.52 20.34 -23.55
CA VAL A 26 -7.51 19.74 -24.43
C VAL A 26 -6.15 19.64 -23.71
N PRO A 27 -5.73 18.45 -23.26
CA PRO A 27 -4.55 18.31 -22.39
C PRO A 27 -3.23 18.72 -23.05
N THR A 28 -3.12 18.54 -24.36
CA THR A 28 -1.89 18.88 -25.12
C THR A 28 -1.62 20.39 -25.14
N ARG A 29 -2.64 21.24 -24.95
CA ARG A 29 -2.46 22.70 -24.87
C ARG A 29 -1.66 23.13 -23.64
N ALA A 30 -1.76 22.37 -22.55
CA ALA A 30 -1.03 22.65 -21.31
C ALA A 30 0.49 22.55 -21.51
N ILE A 31 0.96 21.69 -22.41
CA ILE A 31 2.39 21.51 -22.69
C ILE A 31 3.00 22.84 -23.15
N ARG A 32 2.34 23.54 -24.08
CA ARG A 32 2.81 24.83 -24.59
C ARG A 32 2.71 25.94 -23.53
N HIS A 33 1.59 26.00 -22.81
CA HIS A 33 1.37 27.01 -21.77
C HIS A 33 2.40 26.92 -20.64
N PHE A 34 2.55 25.74 -20.04
CA PHE A 34 3.46 25.55 -18.92
C PHE A 34 4.95 25.57 -19.33
N ARG A 35 5.27 25.20 -20.58
CA ARG A 35 6.63 25.39 -21.12
C ARG A 35 7.02 26.87 -21.15
N ALA A 36 6.11 27.77 -21.50
CA ALA A 36 6.37 29.21 -21.47
C ALA A 36 6.62 29.74 -20.04
N GLN A 37 6.12 29.03 -19.02
CA GLN A 37 6.34 29.31 -17.60
C GLN A 37 7.55 28.56 -17.02
N GLY A 38 8.35 27.90 -17.86
CA GLY A 38 9.54 27.14 -17.44
C GLY A 38 9.27 25.71 -16.95
N LEU A 39 8.01 25.25 -16.96
CA LEU A 39 7.65 23.89 -16.57
C LEU A 39 7.56 22.97 -17.81
N ILE A 40 8.54 22.08 -17.95
CA ILE A 40 8.59 21.11 -19.03
C ILE A 40 7.69 19.91 -18.68
N LEU A 41 6.58 19.79 -19.40
CA LEU A 41 5.63 18.68 -19.24
C LEU A 41 5.80 17.64 -20.36
N ASP A 42 5.78 16.37 -19.98
CA ASP A 42 5.68 15.25 -20.92
C ASP A 42 4.22 15.04 -21.36
N GLY A 43 3.99 14.92 -22.67
CA GLY A 43 2.65 14.78 -23.23
C GLY A 43 1.95 13.47 -22.85
N GLY A 44 2.70 12.37 -22.67
CA GLY A 44 2.14 11.11 -22.18
C GLY A 44 1.60 11.25 -20.75
N SER A 45 2.41 11.83 -19.88
CA SER A 45 2.08 12.11 -18.48
C SER A 45 0.85 13.01 -18.34
N VAL A 46 0.78 14.10 -19.11
CA VAL A 46 -0.36 15.03 -19.08
C VAL A 46 -1.67 14.35 -19.52
N ARG A 47 -1.63 13.50 -20.55
CA ARG A 47 -2.80 12.70 -20.96
C ARG A 47 -3.25 11.73 -19.87
N GLN A 48 -2.30 11.05 -19.23
CA GLN A 48 -2.61 10.10 -18.15
C GLN A 48 -3.19 10.81 -16.92
N TRP A 49 -2.69 12.00 -16.57
CA TRP A 49 -3.29 12.81 -15.51
C TRP A 49 -4.70 13.26 -15.86
N TRP A 50 -4.94 13.67 -17.11
CA TRP A 50 -6.26 14.08 -17.57
C TRP A 50 -7.28 12.93 -17.53
N HIS A 51 -6.87 11.72 -17.91
CA HIS A 51 -7.70 10.52 -17.77
C HIS A 51 -8.07 10.27 -16.31
N ASN A 52 -7.12 10.46 -15.39
CA ASN A 52 -7.31 10.22 -13.96
C ASN A 52 -7.67 11.49 -13.16
N ARG A 53 -8.12 12.56 -13.84
CA ARG A 53 -8.21 13.91 -13.26
C ARG A 53 -9.08 14.00 -12.00
N LYS A 54 -10.21 13.29 -11.97
CA LYS A 54 -11.12 13.26 -10.81
C LYS A 54 -10.41 12.77 -9.54
N LYS A 55 -9.59 11.71 -9.67
CA LYS A 55 -8.83 11.15 -8.54
C LYS A 55 -7.68 12.07 -8.11
N LEU A 56 -7.04 12.75 -9.06
CA LEU A 56 -5.92 13.65 -8.78
C LEU A 56 -6.38 14.98 -8.16
N LEU A 57 -7.53 15.51 -8.60
CA LEU A 57 -8.12 16.75 -8.05
C LEU A 57 -8.72 16.54 -6.66
N ALA A 58 -9.26 15.36 -6.37
CA ALA A 58 -9.81 15.02 -5.06
C ALA A 58 -8.73 14.70 -4.00
N ALA A 59 -7.48 14.51 -4.41
CA ALA A 59 -6.39 14.15 -3.50
C ALA A 59 -5.77 15.37 -2.81
N ASP A 60 -5.13 15.14 -1.66
CA ASP A 60 -4.39 16.18 -0.96
C ASP A 60 -3.16 16.62 -1.81
N PRO A 61 -3.05 17.92 -2.17
CA PRO A 61 -1.95 18.46 -2.96
C PRO A 61 -0.57 18.29 -2.31
N SER A 62 -0.51 18.20 -0.98
CA SER A 62 0.72 18.04 -0.19
C SER A 62 1.27 16.61 -0.26
N MET A 63 0.43 15.63 -0.61
CA MET A 63 0.82 14.23 -0.70
C MET A 63 1.54 13.94 -2.01
N ARG A 64 2.76 13.39 -1.93
CA ARG A 64 3.53 12.95 -3.12
C ARG A 64 2.89 11.76 -3.87
N ARG A 65 2.01 11.00 -3.21
CA ARG A 65 1.34 9.81 -3.77
C ARG A 65 -0.14 9.82 -3.38
N LEU A 66 -1.00 9.37 -4.30
CA LEU A 66 -2.41 9.13 -4.00
C LEU A 66 -2.54 8.05 -2.92
N SER A 67 -3.50 8.23 -2.00
CA SER A 67 -3.88 7.18 -1.05
C SER A 67 -4.29 5.92 -1.83
N GLY A 68 -3.81 4.75 -1.41
CA GLY A 68 -4.04 3.49 -2.12
C GLY A 68 -3.15 3.24 -3.34
N SER A 69 -2.29 4.19 -3.75
CA SER A 69 -1.30 4.00 -4.84
C SER A 69 -0.08 3.15 -4.41
N GLY A 70 -0.21 2.39 -3.32
CA GLY A 70 0.80 1.43 -2.86
C GLY A 70 0.81 0.16 -3.71
N ARG A 71 1.79 -0.72 -3.45
CA ARG A 71 1.80 -2.04 -4.08
C ARG A 71 0.57 -2.82 -3.59
N HIS A 72 -0.31 -3.19 -4.52
CA HIS A 72 -1.46 -4.02 -4.24
C HIS A 72 -1.01 -5.42 -3.74
N PRO A 73 -1.79 -6.07 -2.85
CA PRO A 73 -1.60 -7.47 -2.48
C PRO A 73 -1.41 -8.36 -3.70
N ILE A 74 -0.55 -9.38 -3.60
CA ILE A 74 -0.38 -10.37 -4.69
C ILE A 74 -1.64 -11.22 -4.82
N SER A 75 -2.25 -11.58 -3.69
CA SER A 75 -3.59 -12.16 -3.60
C SER A 75 -4.23 -11.68 -2.31
N ALA A 76 -5.39 -11.01 -2.39
CA ALA A 76 -6.11 -10.53 -1.21
C ALA A 76 -6.64 -11.72 -0.38
N ALA A 77 -7.22 -12.73 -1.03
CA ALA A 77 -7.71 -13.94 -0.38
C ALA A 77 -6.62 -14.68 0.42
N MET A 78 -5.42 -14.81 -0.14
CA MET A 78 -4.28 -15.41 0.57
C MET A 78 -3.85 -14.56 1.78
N GLU A 79 -3.80 -13.23 1.63
CA GLU A 79 -3.43 -12.33 2.74
C GLU A 79 -4.49 -12.35 3.87
N ASP A 80 -5.77 -12.44 3.53
CA ASP A 80 -6.87 -12.56 4.49
C ASP A 80 -6.80 -13.89 5.25
N ALA A 81 -6.64 -15.01 4.54
CA ALA A 81 -6.46 -16.33 5.15
C ALA A 81 -5.23 -16.39 6.08
N LEU A 82 -4.12 -15.75 5.69
CA LEU A 82 -2.94 -15.64 6.56
C LEU A 82 -3.22 -14.78 7.80
N TYR A 83 -4.01 -13.71 7.66
CA TYR A 83 -4.39 -12.87 8.80
C TYR A 83 -5.24 -13.66 9.81
N ASP A 84 -6.20 -14.44 9.34
CA ASP A 84 -7.05 -15.28 10.19
C ASP A 84 -6.23 -16.30 10.98
N GLU A 85 -5.25 -16.95 10.34
CA GLU A 85 -4.32 -17.84 11.02
C GLU A 85 -3.46 -17.12 12.08
N ILE A 86 -3.05 -15.88 11.83
CA ILE A 86 -2.35 -15.05 12.83
C ILE A 86 -3.26 -14.74 14.02
N VAL A 87 -4.53 -14.42 13.77
CA VAL A 87 -5.52 -14.17 14.82
C VAL A 87 -5.75 -15.44 15.64
N ALA A 88 -5.97 -16.58 14.99
CA ALA A 88 -6.14 -17.88 15.66
C ALA A 88 -4.93 -18.24 16.52
N LYS A 89 -3.72 -18.03 16.01
CA LYS A 89 -2.47 -18.27 16.75
C LYS A 89 -2.33 -17.34 17.98
N ARG A 90 -2.71 -16.07 17.84
CA ARG A 90 -2.74 -15.12 18.97
C ARG A 90 -3.78 -15.49 20.02
N LEU A 91 -4.94 -16.00 19.61
CA LEU A 91 -5.97 -16.50 20.52
C LEU A 91 -5.45 -17.71 21.32
N ARG A 92 -4.64 -18.58 20.70
CA ARG A 92 -3.92 -19.68 21.37
C ARG A 92 -2.72 -19.22 22.21
N LYS A 93 -2.49 -17.92 22.37
CA LYS A 93 -1.32 -17.32 23.05
C LYS A 93 0.02 -17.72 22.44
N GLU A 94 0.05 -18.13 21.18
CA GLU A 94 1.24 -18.52 20.45
C GLU A 94 1.84 -17.33 19.68
N LYS A 95 3.16 -17.37 19.46
CA LYS A 95 3.87 -16.32 18.72
C LYS A 95 3.76 -16.54 17.21
N ALA A 96 3.11 -15.61 16.50
CA ALA A 96 3.22 -15.49 15.05
C ALA A 96 4.50 -14.71 14.67
N THR A 97 5.62 -15.42 14.53
CA THR A 97 6.90 -14.82 14.12
C THR A 97 6.92 -14.52 12.63
N ARG A 98 7.82 -13.64 12.17
CA ARG A 98 8.04 -13.41 10.73
C ARG A 98 8.46 -14.68 10.01
N ALA A 99 9.25 -15.54 10.66
CA ALA A 99 9.64 -16.83 10.14
C ALA A 99 8.43 -17.75 9.90
N TRP A 100 7.47 -17.74 10.81
CA TRP A 100 6.24 -18.52 10.69
C TRP A 100 5.30 -17.97 9.60
N MET A 101 5.26 -16.64 9.39
CA MET A 101 4.45 -16.01 8.34
C MET A 101 4.84 -16.45 6.91
N HIS A 102 5.98 -17.12 6.72
CA HIS A 102 6.33 -17.77 5.45
C HIS A 102 5.38 -18.93 5.07
N MET A 103 4.53 -19.39 5.99
CA MET A 103 3.41 -20.30 5.66
C MET A 103 2.41 -19.70 4.65
N ALA A 104 2.49 -18.39 4.39
CA ALA A 104 1.80 -17.73 3.29
C ALA A 104 2.01 -18.46 1.95
N ARG A 105 3.17 -19.10 1.74
CA ARG A 105 3.43 -19.93 0.54
C ARG A 105 2.49 -21.14 0.45
N VAL A 106 2.23 -21.78 1.58
CA VAL A 106 1.35 -22.97 1.65
C VAL A 106 -0.08 -22.55 1.35
N ILE A 107 -0.53 -21.45 1.98
CA ILE A 107 -1.85 -20.86 1.73
C ILE A 107 -1.99 -20.45 0.26
N TYR A 108 -0.94 -19.83 -0.31
CA TYR A 108 -0.92 -19.45 -1.72
C TYR A 108 -1.07 -20.66 -2.64
N ALA A 109 -0.34 -21.73 -2.37
CA ALA A 109 -0.37 -22.96 -3.15
C ALA A 109 -1.75 -23.64 -3.07
N SER A 110 -2.38 -23.70 -1.89
CA SER A 110 -3.72 -24.30 -1.75
C SER A 110 -4.84 -23.51 -2.44
N HIS A 111 -4.61 -22.24 -2.77
CA HIS A 111 -5.58 -21.42 -3.51
C HIS A 111 -5.43 -21.50 -5.03
N HIS A 112 -4.36 -22.13 -5.55
CA HIS A 112 -4.07 -22.22 -6.97
C HIS A 112 -3.84 -23.69 -7.33
N ASP A 113 -4.93 -24.42 -7.57
CA ASP A 113 -4.90 -25.88 -7.75
C ASP A 113 -4.30 -26.35 -9.09
N ASP A 114 -4.14 -25.51 -10.11
CA ASP A 114 -3.56 -25.95 -11.38
C ASP A 114 -2.83 -24.80 -12.11
N ASP A 115 -1.53 -25.00 -12.35
CA ASP A 115 -0.81 -24.56 -13.55
C ASP A 115 -0.83 -23.07 -13.98
N ALA A 116 -0.72 -22.12 -13.05
CA ALA A 116 -0.40 -20.72 -13.42
C ALA A 116 1.12 -20.49 -13.47
N VAL A 117 1.70 -20.96 -14.57
CA VAL A 117 2.94 -20.49 -15.18
C VAL A 117 3.05 -18.95 -15.06
N LEU A 118 4.24 -18.47 -14.67
CA LEU A 118 4.70 -17.07 -14.50
C LEU A 118 4.81 -16.56 -13.04
N GLY A 119 5.75 -17.16 -12.29
CA GLY A 119 6.37 -16.53 -11.13
C GLY A 119 5.68 -16.86 -9.81
N GLY A 120 6.06 -18.00 -9.23
CA GLY A 120 5.60 -18.42 -7.90
C GLY A 120 5.74 -17.30 -6.86
N PHE A 121 4.83 -17.28 -5.89
CA PHE A 121 4.84 -16.32 -4.80
C PHE A 121 6.15 -16.44 -4.00
N ALA A 122 7.06 -15.48 -4.21
CA ALA A 122 8.24 -15.30 -3.40
C ALA A 122 7.90 -14.37 -2.22
N ASP A 123 7.66 -14.97 -1.06
CA ASP A 123 7.45 -14.33 0.25
C ASP A 123 8.70 -13.62 0.80
N SER A 124 9.24 -12.69 0.02
CA SER A 124 10.39 -11.89 0.42
C SER A 124 10.15 -11.18 1.76
N PRO A 125 11.21 -10.90 2.55
CA PRO A 125 11.08 -10.12 3.79
C PRO A 125 10.38 -8.76 3.58
N HIS A 126 10.53 -8.16 2.39
CA HIS A 126 9.85 -6.93 2.01
C HIS A 126 8.35 -7.11 1.85
N TRP A 127 7.91 -8.24 1.27
CA TRP A 127 6.50 -8.57 1.16
C TRP A 127 5.87 -8.73 2.54
N ILE A 128 6.50 -9.47 3.47
CA ILE A 128 6.01 -9.63 4.85
C ILE A 128 5.86 -8.27 5.54
N THR A 129 6.83 -7.38 5.39
CA THR A 129 6.75 -6.03 5.95
C THR A 129 5.59 -5.23 5.34
N GLY A 130 5.33 -5.38 4.05
CA GLY A 130 4.18 -4.78 3.37
C GLY A 130 2.85 -5.34 3.88
N PHE A 131 2.73 -6.66 3.99
CA PHE A 131 1.58 -7.35 4.55
C PHE A 131 1.30 -6.88 5.98
N MET A 132 2.31 -6.90 6.86
CA MET A 132 2.15 -6.43 8.23
C MET A 132 1.67 -4.98 8.32
N ARG A 133 2.14 -4.11 7.42
CA ARG A 133 1.70 -2.72 7.36
C ARG A 133 0.23 -2.60 6.92
N ARG A 134 -0.21 -3.39 5.93
CA ARG A 134 -1.60 -3.39 5.43
C ARG A 134 -2.58 -3.84 6.51
N TYR A 135 -2.25 -4.89 7.25
CA TYR A 135 -3.12 -5.48 8.28
C TYR A 135 -2.88 -4.91 9.69
N GLY A 136 -2.11 -3.83 9.84
CA GLY A 136 -1.84 -3.20 11.14
C GLY A 136 -1.14 -4.10 12.15
N LEU A 137 -0.41 -5.12 11.67
CA LEU A 137 0.32 -6.07 12.49
C LEU A 137 1.65 -5.46 12.92
N SER A 138 1.94 -5.52 14.22
CA SER A 138 3.28 -5.23 14.72
C SER A 138 3.78 -6.37 15.59
N LEU A 139 5.09 -6.63 15.54
CA LEU A 139 5.75 -7.60 16.42
C LEU A 139 5.65 -7.16 17.90
N ARG A 140 5.55 -5.84 18.14
CA ARG A 140 5.43 -5.24 19.48
C ARG A 140 4.01 -5.24 20.04
N ARG A 141 2.97 -5.44 19.22
CA ARG A 141 1.60 -5.69 19.70
C ARG A 141 1.48 -7.14 20.19
N ARG A 142 2.30 -7.48 21.19
CA ARG A 142 1.80 -8.29 22.31
C ARG A 142 0.78 -7.40 23.02
N THR A 143 -0.48 -7.48 22.61
CA THR A 143 -1.53 -7.39 23.62
C THR A 143 -1.28 -8.61 24.51
N ASN A 144 -0.48 -8.43 25.56
CA ASN A 144 -0.42 -9.37 26.67
C ASN A 144 -1.80 -9.35 27.34
N LEU A 145 -2.81 -9.93 26.69
CA LEU A 145 -4.01 -10.39 27.38
C LEU A 145 -3.56 -11.61 28.17
N THR A 146 -3.02 -11.38 29.37
CA THR A 146 -2.73 -12.36 30.43
C THR A 146 -1.58 -13.35 30.13
N ILE A 147 -0.34 -12.89 30.31
CA ILE A 147 0.79 -13.80 30.62
C ILE A 147 0.74 -14.25 32.09
N LEU A 148 0.04 -13.52 32.96
CA LEU A 148 -0.20 -13.94 34.35
C LEU A 148 -1.54 -14.66 34.41
N THR A 149 -1.54 -15.93 34.82
CA THR A 149 -2.73 -16.62 35.30
C THR A 149 -3.23 -15.90 36.56
N GLY A 150 -4.55 -15.89 36.80
CA GLY A 150 -5.17 -15.07 37.87
C GLY A 150 -4.51 -15.24 39.24
N GLU A 151 -4.02 -16.44 39.55
CA GLU A 151 -3.29 -16.77 40.79
C GLU A 151 -2.00 -15.96 40.96
N THR A 152 -1.20 -15.82 39.90
CA THR A 152 0.06 -15.05 39.93
C THR A 152 -0.14 -13.54 40.08
N LEU A 153 -1.34 -13.02 39.78
CA LEU A 153 -1.69 -11.63 40.06
C LEU A 153 -2.07 -11.42 41.53
N VAL A 154 -2.75 -12.38 42.14
CA VAL A 154 -3.18 -12.30 43.54
C VAL A 154 -1.98 -12.40 44.49
N GLU A 155 -1.05 -13.33 44.26
CA GLU A 155 0.17 -13.44 45.08
C GLU A 155 0.99 -12.15 45.11
N ARG A 156 1.04 -11.44 43.97
CA ARG A 156 1.82 -10.20 43.83
C ARG A 156 1.11 -8.96 44.39
N ALA A 157 -0.20 -9.03 44.58
CA ALA A 157 -0.99 -7.96 45.18
C ALA A 157 -1.08 -8.08 46.71
N VAL A 158 -0.77 -9.25 47.26
CA VAL A 158 -0.84 -9.57 48.69
C VAL A 158 0.56 -9.59 49.35
N SER A 159 1.65 -9.53 48.57
CA SER A 159 3.01 -9.24 49.06
C SER A 159 3.29 -7.75 49.02
#